data_AF-A0A6A3A4J8-F1
#
_entry.id   AF-A0A6A3A4J8-F1
#
_cell.length_a   1.000
_cell.length_b   1.000
_cell.length_c   1.000
_cell.angle_alpha   90.00
_cell.angle_beta   90.00
_cell.angle_gamma   90.00
#
_symmetry.space_group_name_H-M   'P 1'
#
loop_
_entity.id
_entity.type
_entity.pdbx_description
1 polymer ?
#
loop_
_entity_poly.entity_id
_entity_poly.type
_entity_poly.pdbx_seq_one_letter_code
_entity_poly.pdbx_strand_id
1 'polypeptide(L)' 'MYFVIAVFNYNPSIHNAVAVNRAGYSSCKAPKGANVFSSGKDQIKLRKGQNFFICSYVGHCEAGMKIAVIAA' A
#
# COMPACT_ATOMS: atom_id res chain seq x y z
N MET A 1 -9.50 -17.03 -15.16
CA MET A 1 -9.40 -16.19 -13.95
C MET A 1 -8.50 -15.00 -14.28
N TYR A 2 -9.07 -13.81 -14.38
CA TYR A 2 -8.28 -12.59 -14.58
C TYR A 2 -7.88 -12.02 -13.22
N PHE A 3 -6.67 -11.47 -13.12
CA PHE A 3 -6.19 -10.78 -11.93
C PHE A 3 -5.91 -9.33 -12.27
N VAL A 4 -6.25 -8.43 -11.35
CA VAL A 4 -5.84 -7.03 -11.43
C VAL A 4 -4.56 -6.87 -10.63
N ILE A 5 -3.53 -6.32 -11.25
CA ILE A 5 -2.22 -6.08 -10.64
C ILE A 5 -2.01 -4.57 -10.50
N ALA A 6 -1.68 -4.13 -9.30
CA ALA A 6 -1.15 -2.78 -9.06
C ALA A 6 0.38 -2.83 -9.09
N VAL A 7 1.00 -1.90 -9.81
CA VAL A 7 2.46 -1.75 -9.86
C VAL A 7 2.85 -0.48 -9.13
N PHE A 8 3.65 -0.61 -8.08
CA PHE A 8 4.16 0.51 -7.29
C PHE A 8 5.61 0.78 -7.68
N ASN A 9 5.86 1.88 -8.39
CA ASN A 9 7.20 2.34 -8.74
C ASN A 9 7.62 3.48 -7.81
N TYR A 10 8.76 3.35 -7.13
CA TYR A 10 9.27 4.35 -6.19
C TYR A 10 10.76 4.12 -5.90
N ASN A 11 11.44 5.11 -5.31
CA ASN A 11 12.80 4.92 -4.77
C ASN A 11 12.72 4.13 -3.44
N PRO A 12 13.21 2.88 -3.37
CA PRO A 12 13.04 2.03 -2.19
C PRO A 12 13.85 2.48 -0.98
N SER A 13 14.84 3.36 -1.17
CA SER A 13 15.62 3.93 -0.06
C SER A 13 14.84 4.94 0.78
N ILE A 14 13.74 5.49 0.25
CA ILE A 14 12.94 6.53 0.93
C ILE A 14 11.43 6.24 0.92
N HIS A 15 10.97 5.20 0.23
CA HIS A 15 9.57 4.82 0.17
C HIS A 15 9.39 3.31 0.28
N ASN A 16 8.17 2.92 0.67
CA ASN A 16 7.70 1.54 0.64
C ASN A 16 6.19 1.54 0.36
N ALA A 17 5.65 0.36 0.06
CA ALA A 17 4.21 0.14 0.02
C ALA A 17 3.84 -0.84 1.14
N VAL A 18 2.80 -0.51 1.92
CA VAL A 18 2.31 -1.38 2.98
C VAL A 18 0.83 -1.61 2.79
N ALA A 19 0.43 -2.88 2.66
CA ALA A 19 -0.97 -3.24 2.60
C ALA A 19 -1.61 -3.13 4.00
N VAL A 20 -2.69 -2.38 4.11
CA VAL A 20 -3.39 -2.13 5.38
C VAL A 20 -4.89 -2.37 5.25
N ASN A 21 -5.59 -2.39 6.39
CA ASN A 21 -7.05 -2.32 6.40
C ASN A 21 -7.51 -0.85 6.40
N ARG A 22 -8.83 -0.63 6.36
CA ARG A 22 -9.43 0.70 6.38
C ARG A 22 -8.99 1.54 7.60
N ALA A 23 -8.91 0.92 8.78
CA ALA A 23 -8.47 1.62 9.99
C ALA A 23 -7.02 2.11 9.86
N GLY A 24 -6.11 1.24 9.42
CA GLY A 24 -4.70 1.59 9.18
C GLY A 24 -4.50 2.66 8.11
N TYR A 25 -5.34 2.65 7.07
CA TYR A 25 -5.35 3.70 6.04
C TYR A 25 -5.79 5.06 6.57
N SER A 26 -6.85 5.08 7.39
CA SER A 26 -7.36 6.30 8.01
C SER A 26 -6.39 6.87 9.04
N SER A 27 -5.78 6.00 9.85
CA SER A 27 -4.90 6.40 10.94
C SER A 27 -3.42 6.50 10.55
N CYS A 28 -3.05 6.19 9.31
CA CYS A 28 -1.66 6.08 8.87
C CYS A 28 -0.80 5.13 9.73
N LYS A 29 -1.37 4.00 10.15
CA LYS A 29 -0.66 2.99 10.97
C LYS A 29 -0.72 1.62 10.33
N ALA A 30 0.47 1.05 10.07
CA ALA A 30 0.60 -0.33 9.67
C ALA A 30 0.41 -1.25 10.90
N PRO A 31 -0.50 -2.25 10.85
CA PRO A 31 -0.61 -3.22 11.94
C PRO A 31 0.64 -4.10 12.03
N LYS A 32 0.87 -4.71 13.20
CA LYS A 32 1.95 -5.70 13.37
C LYS A 32 1.74 -6.86 12.38
N GLY A 33 2.79 -7.22 11.66
CA GLY A 33 2.75 -8.27 10.63
C GLY A 33 2.11 -7.84 9.31
N ALA A 34 1.93 -6.54 9.07
CA ALA A 34 1.52 -6.05 7.75
C ALA A 34 2.53 -6.48 6.67
N ASN A 35 2.01 -6.73 5.47
CA ASN A 35 2.87 -6.98 4.31
C ASN A 35 3.53 -5.67 3.89
N VAL A 36 4.83 -5.58 4.10
CA VAL A 36 5.68 -4.46 3.68
C VAL A 36 6.40 -4.87 2.40
N PHE A 37 6.26 -4.04 1.37
CA PHE A 37 6.91 -4.21 0.08
C PHE A 37 7.92 -3.07 -0.12
N SER A 38 9.12 -3.41 -0.58
CA SER A 38 10.26 -2.48 -0.60
C SER A 38 11.18 -2.67 -1.81
N SER A 39 10.70 -3.26 -2.91
CA SER A 39 11.55 -3.48 -4.10
C SER A 39 11.73 -2.24 -4.97
N GLY A 40 10.86 -1.23 -4.82
CA GLY A 40 10.80 -0.06 -5.72
C GLY A 40 10.06 -0.31 -7.03
N LYS A 41 9.62 -1.56 -7.30
CA LYS A 41 8.77 -1.96 -8.42
C LYS A 41 7.85 -3.12 -8.02
N ASP A 42 7.09 -2.94 -6.95
CA ASP A 42 6.28 -4.03 -6.40
C ASP A 42 5.06 -4.29 -7.29
N GLN A 43 4.84 -5.57 -7.60
CA GLN A 43 3.63 -6.04 -8.28
C GLN A 43 2.72 -6.70 -7.26
N ILE A 44 1.62 -6.02 -6.93
CA ILE A 44 0.69 -6.49 -5.91
C ILE A 44 -0.61 -6.89 -6.58
N LYS A 45 -0.98 -8.16 -6.42
CA LYS A 45 -2.27 -8.67 -6.85
C LYS A 45 -3.38 -8.11 -5.96
N LEU A 46 -4.32 -7.41 -6.56
CA LEU A 46 -5.47 -6.85 -5.84
C LEU A 46 -6.50 -7.94 -5.51
N ARG A 47 -7.12 -7.80 -4.35
CA ARG A 47 -8.30 -8.57 -3.97
C ARG A 47 -9.55 -7.88 -4.50
N LYS A 48 -10.59 -8.64 -4.84
CA LYS A 48 -11.89 -8.06 -5.19
C LYS A 48 -12.40 -7.16 -4.06
N GLY A 49 -12.95 -6.01 -4.41
CA GLY A 49 -13.35 -4.98 -3.45
C GLY A 49 -12.22 -4.01 -3.10
N GLN A 50 -12.21 -3.53 -1.86
CA GLN A 50 -11.33 -2.46 -1.41
C GLN A 50 -9.93 -2.97 -1.04
N ASN A 51 -8.91 -2.28 -1.52
CA ASN A 51 -7.50 -2.47 -1.20
C ASN A 51 -6.93 -1.13 -0.74
N PHE A 52 -6.18 -1.14 0.36
CA PHE A 52 -5.60 0.07 0.93
C PHE A 52 -4.10 -0.08 1.07
N PHE A 53 -3.37 0.95 0.66
CA PHE A 53 -1.92 1.01 0.74
C PHE A 53 -1.47 2.35 1.30
N ILE A 54 -0.41 2.30 2.10
CA ILE A 54 0.28 3.49 2.65
C ILE A 54 1.78 3.36 2.41
N CYS A 55 2.49 4.48 2.44
CA CYS A 55 3.91 4.48 2.78
C CYS A 55 4.05 4.63 4.31
N SER A 56 4.89 3.81 4.94
CA SER A 56 5.07 3.81 6.40
C SER A 56 6.30 4.59 6.88
N TYR A 57 7.04 5.22 5.97
CA TYR A 57 8.07 6.18 6.35
C TYR A 57 7.43 7.38 7.06
N VAL A 58 8.10 7.86 8.11
CA VAL A 58 7.56 8.88 9.03
C VAL A 58 7.10 10.12 8.26
N GLY A 59 5.82 10.50 8.42
CA GLY A 59 5.20 11.67 7.82
C GLY A 59 4.72 11.49 6.38
N HIS A 60 5.10 10.41 5.68
CA HIS A 60 4.73 10.23 4.27
C HIS A 60 3.24 9.95 4.09
N CYS A 61 2.65 9.07 4.91
CA CYS A 61 1.23 8.78 4.84
C CYS A 61 0.38 10.00 5.22
N GLU A 62 0.78 10.72 6.27
CA GLU A 62 0.13 11.92 6.77
C GLU A 62 0.16 13.04 5.72
N ALA A 63 1.25 13.14 4.96
CA ALA A 63 1.39 14.05 3.82
C ALA A 63 0.61 13.58 2.56
N GLY A 64 -0.12 12.46 2.63
CA GLY A 64 -0.99 11.99 1.56
C GLY A 64 -0.44 10.83 0.72
N MET A 65 0.72 10.26 1.07
CA MET A 65 1.28 9.08 0.37
C MET A 65 0.54 7.79 0.77
N LYS A 66 -0.72 7.71 0.35
CA LYS A 66 -1.64 6.60 0.57
C LYS A 66 -2.65 6.50 -0.56
N ILE A 67 -3.06 5.29 -0.92
CA ILE A 67 -4.07 5.06 -1.96
C ILE A 67 -5.10 3.99 -1.55
N ALA A 68 -6.36 4.24 -1.91
CA ALA A 68 -7.45 3.29 -1.80
C ALA A 68 -7.91 2.92 -3.22
N VAL A 69 -7.98 1.62 -3.52
CA VAL A 69 -8.35 1.10 -4.84
C VAL A 69 -9.49 0.10 -4.70
N ILE A 70 -10.50 0.20 -5.56
CA ILE A 70 -11.57 -0.79 -5.67
C ILE A 70 -11.31 -1.63 -6.92
N ALA A 71 -11.11 -2.93 -6.75
CA ALA A 71 -10.99 -3.88 -7.86
C ALA A 71 -12.31 -4.65 -8.05
N ALA A 72 -12.80 -4.72 -9.29
CA ALA A 72 -14.02 -5.44 -9.67
C ALA A 72 -13.78 -6.93 -9.93
#